data_AF-A0A966EYF1-F1
#
_entry.id   AF-A0A966EYF1-F1
#
_cell.length_a   1.000
_cell.length_b   1.000
_cell.length_c   1.000
_cell.angle_alpha   90.00
_cell.angle_beta   90.00
_cell.angle_gamma   90.00
#
_symmetry.space_group_name_H-M   'P 1'
#
loop_
_entity.id
_entity.type
_entity.pdbx_description
1 polymer ?
#
loop_
_entity_poly.entity_id
_entity_poly.type
_entity_poly.pdbx_seq_one_letter_code
_entity_poly.pdbx_strand_id
1 'polypeptide(L)'
;ALSKTLSDLTAYNTATQKGATLQGDATVRNLQGKLRAVLNTAVSGAGSLTSLSQIGITFQRDGSLALDSTKLNTVMQNNFSDVAGLFASTGKASDSLVTYNSVTSATQPGSYAVNVTGLATQGNALASVAPGSLTISAANDTLDMIINGISTSITLTSKTYTSAQELATEVQSKLNGASALSGAGISVSATLDAGRISITSNSYGALSSVLASGGNGLTNLLGTATSTTGQDVTGTINGANAAGYGQSLSSTSGDSQGLSVLVNGGALGSRGTVSYAQGYAYLMNNLATSVLASDGTLSASKDEINSSIKNLAARRSTLQQRLIGIEARYRAQFTALDGMLSSMNTTSTYLTQQLAQLAKL
;
A
#
# COMPACT_ATOMS: atom_id res chain seq x y z
N ALA A 1 -12.61 17.58 -14.16
CA ALA A 1 -13.80 16.84 -14.64
C ALA A 1 -14.75 16.48 -13.49
N LEU A 2 -14.35 15.59 -12.55
CA LEU A 2 -15.24 15.13 -11.46
C LEU A 2 -15.86 16.27 -10.62
N SER A 3 -15.05 17.23 -10.16
CA SER A 3 -15.54 18.40 -9.40
C SER A 3 -16.64 19.15 -10.16
N LYS A 4 -16.45 19.36 -11.47
CA LYS A 4 -17.43 19.99 -12.35
C LYS A 4 -18.71 19.15 -12.46
N THR A 5 -18.60 17.85 -12.71
CA THR A 5 -19.77 16.95 -12.77
C THR A 5 -20.58 16.98 -11.48
N LEU A 6 -19.91 16.90 -10.33
CA LEU A 6 -20.60 16.96 -9.03
C LEU A 6 -21.26 18.33 -8.82
N SER A 7 -20.58 19.42 -9.18
CA SER A 7 -21.16 20.78 -9.10
C SER A 7 -22.38 20.93 -10.00
N ASP A 8 -22.31 20.48 -11.25
CA ASP A 8 -23.39 20.58 -12.23
C ASP A 8 -24.62 19.75 -11.77
N LEU A 9 -24.41 18.60 -11.12
CA LEU A 9 -25.49 17.77 -10.55
C LEU A 9 -26.12 18.34 -9.28
N THR A 10 -25.43 19.24 -8.56
CA THR A 10 -25.88 19.85 -7.30
C THR A 10 -26.07 21.36 -7.39
N ALA A 11 -26.14 21.93 -8.58
CA ALA A 11 -26.26 23.38 -8.78
C ALA A 11 -27.73 23.82 -8.79
N TYR A 12 -27.96 25.03 -8.27
CA TYR A 12 -29.23 25.74 -8.44
C TYR A 12 -29.10 26.75 -9.57
N ASN A 13 -29.96 26.65 -10.57
CA ASN A 13 -30.03 27.62 -11.65
C ASN A 13 -30.94 28.77 -11.21
N THR A 14 -30.34 29.93 -10.95
CA THR A 14 -31.06 31.14 -10.51
C THR A 14 -31.96 31.74 -11.59
N ALA A 15 -31.64 31.56 -12.87
CA ALA A 15 -32.43 32.07 -13.99
C ALA A 15 -33.70 31.24 -14.21
N THR A 16 -33.63 29.92 -14.06
CA THR A 16 -34.78 29.02 -14.23
C THR A 16 -35.48 28.69 -12.91
N GLN A 17 -34.91 29.12 -11.78
CA GLN A 17 -35.36 28.79 -10.41
C GLN A 17 -35.48 27.28 -10.15
N LYS A 18 -34.62 26.48 -10.79
CA LYS A 18 -34.63 25.02 -10.68
C LYS A 18 -33.31 24.49 -10.12
N GLY A 19 -33.41 23.60 -9.14
CA GLY A 19 -32.30 22.78 -8.69
C GLY A 19 -31.99 21.67 -9.70
N ALA A 20 -30.71 21.31 -9.82
CA ALA A 20 -30.29 20.10 -10.51
C ALA A 20 -30.77 18.84 -9.78
N THR A 21 -30.64 17.68 -10.42
CA THR A 21 -31.19 16.40 -9.94
C THR A 21 -30.76 16.02 -8.52
N LEU A 22 -29.54 16.36 -8.13
CA LEU A 22 -28.97 16.06 -6.81
C LEU A 22 -28.83 17.33 -5.95
N GLN A 23 -29.57 18.39 -6.27
CA GLN A 23 -29.64 19.58 -5.42
C GLN A 23 -30.11 19.18 -4.03
N GLY A 24 -29.32 19.47 -3.01
CA GLY A 24 -29.68 19.13 -1.64
C GLY A 24 -29.15 17.78 -1.15
N ASP A 25 -28.57 16.95 -2.03
CA ASP A 25 -28.09 15.61 -1.69
C ASP A 25 -26.90 15.67 -0.72
N ALA A 26 -27.07 15.08 0.46
CA ALA A 26 -26.04 15.10 1.50
C ALA A 26 -24.83 14.22 1.14
N THR A 27 -25.04 13.13 0.41
CA THR A 27 -23.98 12.18 0.04
C THR A 27 -23.00 12.82 -0.95
N VAL A 28 -23.51 13.54 -1.95
CA VAL A 28 -22.68 14.25 -2.94
C VAL A 28 -21.90 15.39 -2.29
N ARG A 29 -22.55 16.19 -1.42
CA ARG A 29 -21.87 17.25 -0.68
C ARG A 29 -20.78 16.71 0.25
N ASN A 30 -21.05 15.59 0.94
CA ASN A 30 -20.07 14.93 1.78
C ASN A 30 -18.89 14.40 0.96
N LEU A 31 -19.13 13.83 -0.22
CA LEU A 31 -18.07 13.38 -1.13
C LEU A 31 -17.19 14.54 -1.61
N GLN A 32 -17.80 15.65 -2.03
CA GLN A 32 -17.07 16.88 -2.40
C GLN A 32 -16.23 17.40 -1.21
N GLY A 33 -16.79 17.38 0.00
CA GLY A 33 -16.08 17.73 1.23
C GLY A 33 -14.88 16.83 1.50
N LYS A 34 -15.04 15.51 1.40
CA LYS A 34 -13.97 14.52 1.58
C LYS A 34 -12.86 14.68 0.53
N LEU A 35 -13.21 14.86 -0.74
CA LEU A 35 -12.23 15.09 -1.81
C LEU A 35 -11.40 16.34 -1.54
N ARG A 36 -12.05 17.45 -1.17
CA ARG A 36 -11.36 18.68 -0.79
C ARG A 36 -10.52 18.49 0.47
N ALA A 37 -11.01 17.76 1.47
CA ALA A 37 -10.28 17.51 2.71
C ALA A 37 -8.97 16.75 2.45
N VAL A 38 -9.01 15.70 1.64
CA VAL A 38 -7.79 14.93 1.30
C VAL A 38 -6.77 15.81 0.58
N LEU A 39 -7.19 16.61 -0.40
CA LEU A 39 -6.24 17.44 -1.15
C LEU A 39 -5.71 18.65 -0.35
N ASN A 40 -6.37 19.02 0.76
CA ASN A 40 -5.88 20.00 1.73
C ASN A 40 -5.14 19.34 2.91
N THR A 41 -5.05 18.01 2.96
CA THR A 41 -4.32 17.30 4.01
C THR A 41 -2.83 17.53 3.82
N ALA A 42 -2.13 17.85 4.91
CA ALA A 42 -0.67 17.93 4.90
C ALA A 42 -0.09 16.51 4.85
N VAL A 43 0.78 16.24 3.89
CA VAL A 43 1.49 14.96 3.77
C VAL A 43 2.75 15.03 4.62
N SER A 44 2.83 14.21 5.66
CA SER A 44 4.03 14.06 6.48
C SER A 44 5.04 13.11 5.80
N GLY A 45 6.32 13.27 6.12
CA GLY A 45 7.39 12.38 5.66
C GLY A 45 7.86 12.58 4.21
N ALA A 46 7.24 13.49 3.45
CA ALA A 46 7.62 13.85 2.08
C ALA A 46 8.82 14.82 2.01
N GLY A 47 9.56 15.01 3.11
CA GLY A 47 10.69 15.93 3.20
C GLY A 47 10.25 17.35 3.55
N SER A 48 10.75 18.33 2.81
CA SER A 48 10.48 19.76 3.05
C SER A 48 9.09 20.22 2.57
N LEU A 49 8.48 19.45 1.66
CA LEU A 49 7.18 19.74 1.08
C LEU A 49 6.11 18.91 1.78
N THR A 50 5.03 19.56 2.18
CA THR A 50 3.90 18.95 2.90
C THR A 50 2.55 19.24 2.26
N SER A 51 2.47 20.17 1.29
CA SER A 51 1.19 20.54 0.67
C SER A 51 1.28 20.82 -0.83
N LEU A 52 0.14 20.64 -1.52
CA LEU A 52 0.00 20.95 -2.96
C LEU A 52 0.31 22.42 -3.29
N SER A 53 0.01 23.36 -2.40
CA SER A 53 0.25 24.78 -2.64
C SER A 53 1.74 25.13 -2.68
N GLN A 54 2.59 24.36 -1.99
CA GLN A 54 4.05 24.51 -2.04
C GLN A 54 4.65 24.11 -3.39
N ILE A 55 3.96 23.27 -4.17
CA ILE A 55 4.35 22.87 -5.53
C ILE A 55 3.57 23.62 -6.63
N GLY A 56 2.82 24.67 -6.25
CA GLY A 56 2.09 25.51 -7.21
C GLY A 56 0.70 25.00 -7.59
N ILE A 57 0.15 24.02 -6.90
CA ILE A 57 -1.22 23.54 -7.13
C ILE A 57 -2.15 24.15 -6.07
N THR A 58 -3.17 24.91 -6.50
CA THR A 58 -4.09 25.59 -5.59
C THR A 58 -5.55 25.30 -5.92
N PHE A 59 -6.39 25.31 -4.88
CA PHE A 59 -7.84 25.24 -5.03
C PHE A 59 -8.44 26.62 -5.25
N GLN A 60 -9.27 26.72 -6.28
CA GLN A 60 -10.04 27.91 -6.58
C GLN A 60 -11.41 27.89 -5.89
N ARG A 61 -12.04 29.06 -5.76
CA ARG A 61 -13.35 29.22 -5.12
C ARG A 61 -14.46 28.42 -5.80
N ASP A 62 -14.33 28.18 -7.10
CA ASP A 62 -15.25 27.36 -7.90
C ASP A 62 -15.00 25.84 -7.75
N GLY A 63 -14.00 25.44 -6.96
CA GLY A 63 -13.62 24.04 -6.77
C GLY A 63 -12.76 23.44 -7.89
N SER A 64 -12.27 24.26 -8.82
CA SER A 64 -11.24 23.88 -9.78
C SER A 64 -9.85 23.92 -9.14
N LEU A 65 -8.89 23.25 -9.79
CA LEU A 65 -7.47 23.31 -9.45
C LEU A 65 -6.76 24.22 -10.45
N ALA A 66 -5.93 25.12 -9.95
CA ALA A 66 -5.01 25.91 -10.77
C ALA A 66 -3.58 25.44 -10.56
N LEU A 67 -2.78 25.53 -11.62
CA LEU A 67 -1.36 25.18 -11.63
C LEU A 67 -0.53 26.42 -11.96
N ASP A 68 0.39 26.75 -11.05
CA ASP A 68 1.53 27.63 -11.30
C ASP A 68 2.68 26.77 -11.84
N SER A 69 2.77 26.70 -13.17
CA SER A 69 3.79 25.91 -13.86
C SER A 69 5.21 26.38 -13.56
N THR A 70 5.42 27.67 -13.31
CA THR A 70 6.74 28.22 -12.98
C THR A 70 7.20 27.70 -11.64
N LYS A 71 6.33 27.80 -10.62
CA LYS A 71 6.62 27.27 -9.28
C LYS A 71 6.84 25.76 -9.30
N LEU A 72 5.98 25.02 -10.00
CA LEU A 72 6.14 23.58 -10.16
C LEU A 72 7.51 23.24 -10.78
N ASN A 73 7.90 23.90 -11.88
CA ASN A 73 9.18 23.66 -12.54
C ASN A 73 10.37 23.94 -11.61
N THR A 74 10.33 25.03 -10.84
CA THR A 74 11.38 25.35 -9.86
C THR A 74 11.51 24.29 -8.78
N VAL A 75 10.39 23.81 -8.23
CA VAL A 75 10.42 22.77 -7.19
C VAL A 75 10.86 21.42 -7.75
N MET A 76 10.45 21.07 -8.98
CA MET A 76 10.86 19.83 -9.64
C MET A 76 12.37 19.76 -9.90
N GLN A 77 13.03 20.90 -10.16
CA GLN A 77 14.49 20.94 -10.36
C GLN A 77 15.27 20.76 -9.06
N ASN A 78 14.78 21.31 -7.94
CA ASN A 78 15.52 21.38 -6.68
C ASN A 78 15.11 20.30 -5.67
N ASN A 79 13.88 19.79 -5.75
CA ASN A 79 13.25 18.96 -4.72
C ASN A 79 12.42 17.82 -5.32
N PHE A 80 12.86 17.25 -6.46
CA PHE A 80 12.13 16.18 -7.16
C PHE A 80 11.66 15.04 -6.23
N SER A 81 12.55 14.56 -5.35
CA SER A 81 12.22 13.48 -4.41
C SER A 81 11.14 13.87 -3.41
N ASP A 82 11.08 15.12 -3.00
CA ASP A 82 10.08 15.61 -2.05
C ASP A 82 8.72 15.77 -2.76
N VAL A 83 8.73 16.20 -4.03
CA VAL A 83 7.52 16.20 -4.88
C VAL A 83 7.02 14.78 -5.08
N ALA A 84 7.91 13.82 -5.35
CA ALA A 84 7.54 12.41 -5.45
C ALA A 84 6.88 11.92 -4.16
N GLY A 85 7.37 12.33 -2.98
CA GLY A 85 6.75 11.99 -1.69
C GLY A 85 5.38 12.61 -1.45
N LEU A 86 5.07 13.76 -2.07
CA LEU A 86 3.72 14.33 -2.00
C LEU A 86 2.69 13.48 -2.76
N PHE A 87 3.08 12.77 -3.82
CA PHE A 87 2.12 12.03 -4.65
C PHE A 87 2.16 10.53 -4.42
N ALA A 88 3.35 9.94 -4.25
CA ALA A 88 3.56 8.51 -4.08
C ALA A 88 3.80 8.15 -2.61
N SER A 89 3.65 6.86 -2.31
CA SER A 89 4.17 6.32 -1.04
C SER A 89 5.65 6.03 -1.21
N THR A 90 6.51 6.78 -0.53
CA THR A 90 7.97 6.68 -0.70
C THR A 90 8.68 6.87 0.63
N GLY A 91 9.85 6.25 0.77
CA GLY A 91 10.75 6.49 1.88
C GLY A 91 12.09 7.03 1.43
N LYS A 92 12.72 7.85 2.27
CA LYS A 92 13.99 8.51 2.00
C LYS A 92 14.85 8.51 3.26
N ALA A 93 16.09 8.06 3.13
CA ALA A 93 17.07 8.17 4.19
C ALA A 93 17.87 9.48 4.06
N SER A 94 18.25 10.08 5.18
CA SER A 94 19.16 11.23 5.21
C SER A 94 20.64 10.83 5.14
N ASP A 95 20.98 9.61 5.54
CA ASP A 95 22.34 9.06 5.54
C ASP A 95 22.58 8.28 4.23
N SER A 96 23.69 8.53 3.55
CA SER A 96 24.01 7.93 2.24
C SER A 96 24.34 6.43 2.30
N LEU A 97 24.62 5.90 3.48
CA LEU A 97 24.87 4.48 3.73
C LEU A 97 23.67 3.79 4.39
N VAL A 98 22.53 4.48 4.49
CA VAL A 98 21.25 3.88 4.85
C VAL A 98 20.32 3.97 3.64
N THR A 99 19.77 2.84 3.22
CA THR A 99 18.83 2.80 2.10
C THR A 99 17.44 2.44 2.62
N TYR A 100 16.42 3.20 2.22
CA TYR A 100 15.04 2.78 2.45
C TYR A 100 14.76 1.48 1.68
N ASN A 101 14.24 0.45 2.35
CA ASN A 101 13.95 -0.84 1.73
C ASN A 101 12.44 -1.05 1.52
N SER A 102 11.67 -1.06 2.60
CA SER A 102 10.24 -1.36 2.55
C SER A 102 9.47 -0.84 3.76
N VAL A 103 8.14 -0.88 3.66
CA VAL A 103 7.19 -0.66 4.75
C VAL A 103 6.10 -1.72 4.71
N THR A 104 5.29 -1.79 5.77
CA THR A 104 4.03 -2.53 5.77
C THR A 104 2.85 -1.57 5.92
N SER A 105 1.62 -2.07 5.83
CA SER A 105 0.41 -1.28 6.08
C SER A 105 0.32 -0.75 7.53
N ALA A 106 1.11 -1.28 8.46
CA ALA A 106 1.17 -0.79 9.84
C ALA A 106 2.05 0.47 10.00
N THR A 107 2.92 0.75 9.03
CA THR A 107 3.84 1.90 9.11
C THR A 107 3.06 3.19 8.86
N GLN A 108 3.12 4.12 9.81
CA GLN A 108 2.51 5.44 9.67
C GLN A 108 3.47 6.39 8.93
N PRO A 109 2.97 7.42 8.24
CA PRO A 109 3.81 8.46 7.65
C PRO A 109 4.52 9.30 8.72
N GLY A 110 5.83 9.52 8.57
CA GLY A 110 6.63 10.20 9.58
C GLY A 110 8.11 10.30 9.24
N SER A 111 8.91 10.77 10.20
CA SER A 111 10.37 10.76 10.12
C SER A 111 10.92 10.03 11.34
N TYR A 112 11.74 9.02 11.09
CA TYR A 112 12.16 8.07 12.12
C TYR A 112 13.68 8.07 12.25
N ALA A 113 14.17 8.39 13.44
CA ALA A 113 15.61 8.35 13.72
C ALA A 113 16.13 6.92 13.65
N VAL A 114 17.29 6.74 13.01
CA VAL A 114 17.99 5.45 12.91
C VAL A 114 19.28 5.54 13.70
N ASN A 115 19.53 4.55 14.56
CA ASN A 115 20.77 4.42 15.29
C ASN A 115 21.28 2.98 15.17
N VAL A 116 22.56 2.82 14.85
CA VAL A 116 23.18 1.51 14.62
C VAL A 116 24.16 1.20 15.75
N THR A 117 23.96 0.10 16.45
CA THR A 117 24.80 -0.36 17.57
C THR A 117 25.75 -1.48 17.18
N GLY A 118 25.53 -2.14 16.04
CA GLY A 118 26.39 -3.17 15.50
C GLY A 118 26.20 -3.26 13.99
N LEU A 119 27.29 -3.37 13.23
CA LEU A 119 27.22 -3.55 11.78
C LEU A 119 27.07 -5.02 11.45
N ALA A 120 26.38 -5.29 10.34
CA ALA A 120 26.38 -6.62 9.77
C ALA A 120 27.79 -7.00 9.30
N THR A 121 28.20 -8.23 9.56
CA THR A 121 29.47 -8.79 9.06
C THR A 121 29.21 -10.04 8.22
N GLN A 122 30.23 -10.45 7.48
CA GLN A 122 30.21 -11.66 6.66
C GLN A 122 30.97 -12.77 7.37
N GLY A 123 30.54 -14.02 7.16
CA GLY A 123 31.28 -15.19 7.62
C GLY A 123 32.53 -15.40 6.79
N ASN A 124 33.61 -15.82 7.44
CA ASN A 124 34.93 -15.95 6.84
C ASN A 124 35.63 -17.23 7.32
N ALA A 125 36.41 -17.85 6.45
CA ALA A 125 37.40 -18.86 6.81
C ALA A 125 38.79 -18.38 6.36
N LEU A 126 39.66 -18.14 7.34
CA LEU A 126 41.03 -17.73 7.11
C LEU A 126 41.97 -18.91 7.26
N ALA A 127 42.76 -19.18 6.22
CA ALA A 127 43.78 -20.22 6.23
C ALA A 127 44.81 -19.98 7.34
N SER A 128 45.32 -21.07 7.93
CA SER A 128 46.46 -21.03 8.85
C SER A 128 47.82 -21.08 8.13
N VAL A 129 47.80 -21.36 6.82
CA VAL A 129 48.99 -21.51 5.98
C VAL A 129 48.95 -20.51 4.82
N ALA A 130 50.12 -20.03 4.41
CA ALA A 130 50.30 -19.24 3.20
C ALA A 130 50.83 -20.18 2.10
N PRO A 131 49.99 -20.65 1.16
CA PRO A 131 50.46 -21.51 0.10
C PRO A 131 51.36 -20.69 -0.82
N GLY A 132 52.65 -21.02 -0.88
CA GLY A 132 53.60 -20.41 -1.81
C GLY A 132 53.35 -20.87 -3.25
N SER A 133 54.34 -21.52 -3.86
CA SER A 133 54.10 -22.34 -5.05
C SER A 133 53.51 -23.67 -4.63
N LEU A 134 52.39 -24.09 -5.24
CA LEU A 134 51.73 -25.36 -4.93
C LEU A 134 51.34 -26.09 -6.22
N THR A 135 51.80 -27.33 -6.35
CA THR A 135 51.36 -28.24 -7.40
C THR A 135 50.10 -28.97 -6.97
N ILE A 136 49.02 -28.76 -7.71
CA ILE A 136 47.75 -29.47 -7.55
C ILE A 136 47.74 -30.70 -8.46
N SER A 137 47.36 -31.83 -7.89
CA SER A 137 47.25 -33.15 -8.52
C SER A 137 46.16 -33.96 -7.84
N ALA A 138 45.88 -35.19 -8.31
CA ALA A 138 44.90 -36.09 -7.70
C ALA A 138 45.12 -36.40 -6.20
N ALA A 139 46.30 -36.08 -5.64
CA ALA A 139 46.58 -36.24 -4.22
C ALA A 139 46.06 -35.09 -3.33
N ASN A 140 45.77 -33.91 -3.92
CA ASN A 140 45.49 -32.66 -3.20
C ASN A 140 44.59 -31.68 -3.98
N ASP A 141 43.71 -32.20 -4.84
CA ASP A 141 42.84 -31.44 -5.75
C ASP A 141 41.42 -31.20 -5.23
N THR A 142 41.01 -31.84 -4.15
CA THR A 142 39.66 -31.69 -3.58
C THR A 142 39.64 -30.81 -2.33
N LEU A 143 38.61 -29.98 -2.23
CA LEU A 143 38.32 -29.14 -1.06
C LEU A 143 36.83 -29.24 -0.74
N ASP A 144 36.51 -29.70 0.46
CA ASP A 144 35.14 -29.76 0.96
C ASP A 144 34.88 -28.56 1.87
N MET A 145 33.76 -27.88 1.64
CA MET A 145 33.36 -26.67 2.35
C MET A 145 31.90 -26.76 2.77
N ILE A 146 31.55 -26.08 3.86
CA ILE A 146 30.18 -25.77 4.25
C ILE A 146 30.03 -24.25 4.22
N ILE A 147 29.21 -23.74 3.29
CA ILE A 147 28.97 -22.29 3.11
C ILE A 147 27.51 -22.00 3.39
N ASN A 148 27.22 -21.13 4.36
CA ASN A 148 25.87 -20.79 4.80
C ASN A 148 25.00 -22.05 5.09
N GLY A 149 25.62 -23.10 5.64
CA GLY A 149 24.98 -24.39 5.92
C GLY A 149 24.90 -25.39 4.76
N ILE A 150 25.29 -25.00 3.54
CA ILE A 150 25.30 -25.90 2.36
C ILE A 150 26.66 -26.55 2.20
N SER A 151 26.68 -27.89 2.20
CA SER A 151 27.89 -28.67 1.91
C SER A 151 28.20 -28.68 0.42
N THR A 152 29.46 -28.48 0.06
CA THR A 152 29.95 -28.54 -1.32
C THR A 152 31.34 -29.16 -1.37
N SER A 153 31.65 -29.87 -2.44
CA SER A 153 32.98 -30.38 -2.74
C SER A 153 33.40 -29.83 -4.10
N ILE A 154 34.60 -29.28 -4.19
CA ILE A 154 35.16 -28.75 -5.43
C ILE A 154 36.42 -29.52 -5.80
N THR A 155 36.68 -29.62 -7.11
CA THR A 155 37.93 -30.15 -7.66
C THR A 155 38.69 -29.03 -8.36
N LEU A 156 39.90 -28.75 -7.90
CA LEU A 156 40.82 -27.77 -8.45
C LEU A 156 41.52 -28.31 -9.70
N THR A 157 41.86 -27.40 -10.61
CA THR A 157 42.54 -27.77 -11.86
C THR A 157 43.98 -28.21 -11.57
N SER A 158 44.37 -29.40 -12.05
CA SER A 158 45.74 -29.91 -11.87
C SER A 158 46.75 -29.07 -12.64
N LYS A 159 47.57 -28.30 -11.91
CA LYS A 159 48.73 -27.55 -12.41
C LYS A 159 49.57 -27.03 -11.24
N THR A 160 50.73 -26.46 -11.54
CA THR A 160 51.51 -25.68 -10.57
C THR A 160 50.97 -24.25 -10.52
N TYR A 161 50.42 -23.86 -9.38
CA TYR A 161 50.03 -22.49 -9.08
C TYR A 161 51.24 -21.75 -8.52
N THR A 162 51.67 -20.69 -9.20
CA THR A 162 52.92 -19.99 -8.85
C THR A 162 52.72 -18.90 -7.80
N SER A 163 51.46 -18.58 -7.46
CA SER A 163 51.11 -17.63 -6.41
C SER A 163 49.85 -18.04 -5.65
N ALA A 164 49.78 -17.67 -4.37
CA ALA A 164 48.58 -17.81 -3.55
C ALA A 164 47.34 -17.12 -4.17
N GLN A 165 47.55 -16.03 -4.91
CA GLN A 165 46.46 -15.27 -5.54
C GLN A 165 45.83 -16.05 -6.70
N GLU A 166 46.65 -16.75 -7.49
CA GLU A 166 46.16 -17.62 -8.57
C GLU A 166 45.32 -18.76 -7.97
N LEU A 167 45.78 -19.34 -6.86
CA LEU A 167 45.06 -20.40 -6.15
C LEU A 167 43.75 -19.89 -5.52
N ALA A 168 43.76 -18.71 -4.89
CA ALA A 168 42.56 -18.07 -4.37
C ALA A 168 41.53 -17.80 -5.48
N THR A 169 41.99 -17.32 -6.65
CA THR A 169 41.13 -17.08 -7.82
C THR A 169 40.50 -18.39 -8.32
N GLU A 170 41.26 -19.48 -8.37
CA GLU A 170 40.74 -20.80 -8.69
C GLU A 170 39.70 -21.27 -7.66
N VAL A 171 40.02 -21.20 -6.37
CA VAL A 171 39.12 -21.61 -5.29
C VAL A 171 37.79 -20.83 -5.36
N GLN A 172 37.85 -19.50 -5.57
CA GLN A 172 36.67 -18.67 -5.77
C GLN A 172 35.85 -19.13 -6.97
N SER A 173 36.50 -19.34 -8.13
CA SER A 173 35.84 -19.77 -9.36
C SER A 173 35.14 -21.11 -9.20
N LYS A 174 35.82 -22.10 -8.60
CA LYS A 174 35.29 -23.44 -8.39
C LYS A 174 34.16 -23.48 -7.37
N LEU A 175 34.25 -22.71 -6.27
CA LEU A 175 33.16 -22.59 -5.31
C LEU A 175 31.93 -21.91 -5.93
N ASN A 176 32.11 -20.79 -6.61
CA ASN A 176 31.00 -20.06 -7.26
C ASN A 176 30.40 -20.84 -8.44
N GLY A 177 31.18 -21.72 -9.08
CA GLY A 177 30.70 -22.63 -10.12
C GLY A 177 30.05 -23.92 -9.59
N ALA A 178 30.15 -24.22 -8.28
CA ALA A 178 29.56 -25.42 -7.71
C ALA A 178 28.02 -25.34 -7.74
N SER A 179 27.36 -26.37 -8.25
CA SER A 179 25.90 -26.41 -8.42
C SER A 179 25.14 -26.32 -7.10
N ALA A 180 25.69 -26.89 -6.01
CA ALA A 180 25.09 -26.81 -4.68
C ALA A 180 25.01 -25.36 -4.17
N LEU A 181 26.05 -24.55 -4.40
CA LEU A 181 26.09 -23.15 -3.97
C LEU A 181 25.31 -22.24 -4.93
N SER A 182 25.59 -22.34 -6.23
CA SER A 182 24.94 -21.52 -7.25
C SER A 182 23.43 -21.79 -7.35
N GLY A 183 22.99 -23.05 -7.19
CA GLY A 183 21.57 -23.41 -7.10
C GLY A 183 20.86 -22.84 -5.87
N ALA A 184 21.60 -22.56 -4.79
CA ALA A 184 21.10 -21.90 -3.59
C ALA A 184 21.29 -20.37 -3.62
N GLY A 185 21.83 -19.80 -4.71
CA GLY A 185 22.14 -18.37 -4.82
C GLY A 185 23.29 -17.90 -3.91
N ILE A 186 24.12 -18.82 -3.43
CA ILE A 186 25.26 -18.54 -2.55
C ILE A 186 26.50 -18.26 -3.41
N SER A 187 27.24 -17.22 -3.03
CA SER A 187 28.55 -16.92 -3.63
C SER A 187 29.55 -16.54 -2.56
N VAL A 188 30.83 -16.71 -2.89
CA VAL A 188 31.96 -16.39 -2.03
C VAL A 188 32.95 -15.50 -2.76
N SER A 189 33.77 -14.80 -1.99
CA SER A 189 35.00 -14.15 -2.43
C SER A 189 36.19 -14.85 -1.79
N ALA A 190 37.23 -15.18 -2.56
CA ALA A 190 38.49 -15.69 -2.02
C ALA A 190 39.61 -14.69 -2.31
N THR A 191 40.19 -14.15 -1.25
CA THR A 191 41.24 -13.13 -1.31
C THR A 191 42.46 -13.58 -0.50
N LEU A 192 43.49 -12.74 -0.44
CA LEU A 192 44.63 -12.95 0.43
C LEU A 192 44.58 -11.99 1.61
N ASP A 193 44.78 -12.54 2.81
CA ASP A 193 45.02 -11.79 4.04
C ASP A 193 46.38 -12.19 4.63
N ALA A 194 47.32 -11.25 4.65
CA ALA A 194 48.73 -11.49 5.01
C ALA A 194 49.34 -12.72 4.28
N GLY A 195 49.02 -12.90 2.99
CA GLY A 195 49.51 -14.00 2.15
C GLY A 195 48.79 -15.35 2.32
N ARG A 196 47.77 -15.42 3.18
CA ARG A 196 46.96 -16.61 3.44
C ARG A 196 45.61 -16.49 2.73
N ILE A 197 45.07 -17.60 2.24
CA ILE A 197 43.77 -17.60 1.58
C ILE A 197 42.68 -17.26 2.61
N SER A 198 41.85 -16.29 2.29
CA SER A 198 40.69 -15.86 3.08
C SER A 198 39.44 -16.04 2.22
N ILE A 199 38.55 -16.94 2.63
CA ILE A 199 37.30 -17.23 1.92
C ILE A 199 36.15 -16.59 2.69
N THR A 200 35.46 -15.64 2.07
CA THR A 200 34.36 -14.88 2.68
C THR A 200 33.06 -15.17 1.94
N SER A 201 31.99 -15.48 2.68
CA SER A 201 30.65 -15.56 2.11
C SER A 201 30.18 -14.16 1.72
N ASN A 202 29.65 -13.98 0.51
CA ASN A 202 29.20 -12.66 0.06
C ASN A 202 27.91 -12.20 0.77
N SER A 203 27.22 -13.10 1.47
CA SER A 203 26.07 -12.77 2.31
C SER A 203 26.50 -12.13 3.62
N TYR A 204 25.66 -11.24 4.18
CA TYR A 204 25.86 -10.65 5.50
C TYR A 204 24.92 -11.30 6.51
N GLY A 205 25.29 -11.27 7.80
CA GLY A 205 24.42 -11.69 8.90
C GLY A 205 24.82 -12.97 9.59
N ALA A 206 24.04 -13.36 10.60
CA ALA A 206 24.27 -14.56 11.41
C ALA A 206 24.24 -15.88 10.63
N LEU A 207 23.58 -15.89 9.46
CA LEU A 207 23.56 -17.04 8.55
C LEU A 207 24.79 -17.11 7.63
N SER A 208 25.55 -16.02 7.52
CA SER A 208 26.77 -15.99 6.74
C SER A 208 27.86 -16.78 7.44
N SER A 209 28.26 -17.90 6.87
CA SER A 209 29.26 -18.79 7.46
C SER A 209 30.10 -19.47 6.39
N VAL A 210 31.37 -19.69 6.69
CA VAL A 210 32.31 -20.41 5.84
C VAL A 210 33.09 -21.36 6.74
N LEU A 211 32.98 -22.66 6.47
CA LEU A 211 33.69 -23.69 7.21
C LEU A 211 34.38 -24.62 6.23
N ALA A 212 35.68 -24.83 6.42
CA ALA A 212 36.41 -25.86 5.70
C ALA A 212 36.15 -27.20 6.38
N SER A 213 35.54 -28.14 5.67
CA SER A 213 35.03 -29.40 6.23
C SER A 213 35.85 -30.63 5.85
N GLY A 214 36.67 -30.56 4.80
CA GLY A 214 37.44 -31.72 4.33
C GLY A 214 38.10 -31.52 2.97
N GLY A 215 38.34 -32.64 2.28
CA GLY A 215 39.07 -32.71 1.00
C GLY A 215 40.54 -33.06 1.17
N ASN A 216 41.10 -33.81 0.21
CA ASN A 216 42.51 -34.23 0.20
C ASN A 216 43.49 -33.03 0.10
N GLY A 217 43.04 -31.88 -0.40
CA GLY A 217 43.83 -30.66 -0.53
C GLY A 217 43.77 -29.73 0.69
N LEU A 218 42.86 -29.96 1.64
CA LEU A 218 42.56 -29.01 2.71
C LEU A 218 43.78 -28.57 3.50
N THR A 219 44.59 -29.54 3.94
CA THR A 219 45.78 -29.26 4.77
C THR A 219 46.80 -28.41 4.02
N ASN A 220 46.97 -28.64 2.70
CA ASN A 220 47.89 -27.88 1.87
C ASN A 220 47.38 -26.47 1.53
N LEU A 221 46.07 -26.31 1.38
CA LEU A 221 45.43 -25.06 0.95
C LEU A 221 45.15 -24.13 2.13
N LEU A 222 44.47 -24.65 3.16
CA LEU A 222 43.92 -23.85 4.26
C LEU A 222 44.48 -24.23 5.63
N GLY A 223 45.06 -25.43 5.79
CA GLY A 223 45.53 -25.92 7.08
C GLY A 223 44.39 -26.04 8.09
N THR A 224 44.61 -25.60 9.33
CA THR A 224 43.57 -25.49 10.36
C THR A 224 42.91 -24.12 10.27
N ALA A 225 42.05 -23.94 9.26
CA ALA A 225 41.39 -22.67 9.00
C ALA A 225 40.61 -22.17 10.22
N THR A 226 40.71 -20.87 10.51
CA THR A 226 39.90 -20.21 11.54
C THR A 226 38.63 -19.68 10.90
N SER A 227 37.48 -20.19 11.34
CA SER A 227 36.17 -19.77 10.84
C SER A 227 35.49 -18.80 11.81
N THR A 228 34.97 -17.70 11.27
CA THR A 228 34.11 -16.75 11.98
C THR A 228 32.76 -16.68 11.27
N THR A 229 31.67 -16.70 12.04
CA THR A 229 30.32 -16.46 11.52
C THR A 229 30.09 -14.95 11.40
N GLY A 230 29.32 -14.54 10.39
CA GLY A 230 28.85 -13.18 10.28
C GLY A 230 27.89 -12.82 11.41
N GLN A 231 27.67 -11.54 11.62
CA GLN A 231 26.74 -11.00 12.61
C GLN A 231 25.70 -10.15 11.88
N ASP A 232 24.47 -10.10 12.40
CA ASP A 232 23.43 -9.21 11.87
C ASP A 232 23.66 -7.77 12.31
N VAL A 233 23.12 -6.82 11.54
CA VAL A 233 23.03 -5.41 11.97
C VAL A 233 22.19 -5.33 13.24
N THR A 234 22.60 -4.51 14.20
CA THR A 234 21.81 -4.22 15.40
C THR A 234 21.63 -2.73 15.57
N GLY A 235 20.48 -2.32 16.10
CA GLY A 235 20.18 -0.90 16.23
C GLY A 235 18.73 -0.63 16.63
N THR A 236 18.37 0.64 16.57
CA THR A 236 17.03 1.12 16.89
C THR A 236 16.47 1.96 15.74
N ILE A 237 15.15 1.88 15.55
CA ILE A 237 14.40 2.78 14.67
C ILE A 237 13.36 3.49 15.55
N ASN A 238 13.33 4.82 15.47
CA ASN A 238 12.49 5.67 16.31
C ASN A 238 12.68 5.41 17.83
N GLY A 239 13.91 5.12 18.24
CA GLY A 239 14.27 4.82 19.64
C GLY A 239 13.87 3.43 20.15
N ALA A 240 13.08 2.65 19.39
CA ALA A 240 12.73 1.27 19.74
C ALA A 240 13.73 0.27 19.13
N ASN A 241 13.97 -0.85 19.81
CA ASN A 241 14.83 -1.91 19.30
C ASN A 241 14.28 -2.45 17.98
N ALA A 242 15.14 -2.53 16.96
CA ALA A 242 14.77 -3.02 15.65
C ALA A 242 15.34 -4.43 15.44
N ALA A 243 14.62 -5.25 14.66
CA ALA A 243 15.07 -6.58 14.29
C ALA A 243 16.10 -6.49 13.16
N GLY A 244 17.26 -7.13 13.37
CA GLY A 244 18.34 -7.19 12.40
C GLY A 244 18.34 -8.52 11.65
N TYR A 245 18.50 -8.47 10.32
CA TYR A 245 18.70 -9.64 9.46
C TYR A 245 19.68 -9.28 8.34
N GLY A 246 20.90 -9.81 8.39
CA GLY A 246 21.99 -9.35 7.54
C GLY A 246 22.19 -7.84 7.71
N GLN A 247 22.15 -7.11 6.60
CA GLN A 247 22.22 -5.65 6.60
C GLN A 247 20.86 -4.96 6.81
N SER A 248 19.75 -5.71 6.85
CA SER A 248 18.42 -5.14 7.01
C SER A 248 18.11 -4.90 8.48
N LEU A 249 17.68 -3.69 8.80
CA LEU A 249 17.20 -3.28 10.10
C LEU A 249 15.71 -2.93 9.99
N SER A 250 14.86 -3.63 10.71
CA SER A 250 13.40 -3.52 10.57
C SER A 250 12.74 -3.19 11.91
N SER A 251 11.90 -2.15 11.93
CA SER A 251 11.18 -1.76 13.14
C SER A 251 10.01 -2.70 13.42
N THR A 252 9.88 -3.12 14.68
CA THR A 252 8.85 -4.07 15.12
C THR A 252 7.73 -3.42 15.93
N SER A 253 7.80 -2.11 16.21
CA SER A 253 6.85 -1.44 17.12
C SER A 253 6.69 0.06 16.86
N GLY A 254 5.63 0.64 17.43
CA GLY A 254 5.30 2.06 17.33
C GLY A 254 4.90 2.48 15.91
N ASP A 255 4.88 3.78 15.66
CA ASP A 255 4.45 4.33 14.36
C ASP A 255 5.35 3.88 13.18
N SER A 256 6.60 3.54 13.49
CA SER A 256 7.55 3.00 12.51
C SER A 256 7.38 1.50 12.24
N GLN A 257 6.44 0.80 12.88
CA GLN A 257 6.30 -0.66 12.77
C GLN A 257 6.20 -1.10 11.31
N GLY A 258 7.05 -2.05 10.92
CA GLY A 258 7.13 -2.58 9.57
C GLY A 258 8.02 -1.77 8.62
N LEU A 259 8.57 -0.62 9.04
CA LEU A 259 9.62 0.08 8.29
C LEU A 259 10.90 -0.75 8.29
N SER A 260 11.48 -0.96 7.11
CA SER A 260 12.74 -1.66 6.91
C SER A 260 13.73 -0.78 6.16
N VAL A 261 14.97 -0.79 6.61
CA VAL A 261 16.09 -0.07 6.01
C VAL A 261 17.28 -1.01 5.83
N LEU A 262 18.11 -0.75 4.82
CA LEU A 262 19.37 -1.44 4.61
C LEU A 262 20.52 -0.56 5.12
N VAL A 263 21.42 -1.13 5.93
CA VAL A 263 22.60 -0.44 6.46
C VAL A 263 23.85 -0.95 5.74
N ASN A 264 24.41 -0.13 4.86
CA ASN A 264 25.50 -0.50 3.95
C ASN A 264 26.91 -0.36 4.56
N GLY A 265 27.03 -0.05 5.85
CA GLY A 265 28.30 0.13 6.57
C GLY A 265 28.39 1.49 7.27
N GLY A 266 29.62 1.93 7.54
CA GLY A 266 29.93 3.23 8.17
C GLY A 266 30.13 3.15 9.69
N ALA A 267 30.18 4.30 10.37
CA ALA A 267 30.37 4.35 11.82
C ALA A 267 29.11 3.87 12.59
N LEU A 268 29.33 3.41 13.82
CA LEU A 268 28.26 3.14 14.79
C LEU A 268 27.71 4.45 15.37
N GLY A 269 26.48 4.41 15.89
CA GLY A 269 25.79 5.54 16.48
C GLY A 269 24.65 6.07 15.61
N SER A 270 24.36 7.36 15.74
CA SER A 270 23.25 8.02 15.04
C SER A 270 23.49 8.08 13.53
N ARG A 271 22.52 7.58 12.75
CA ARG A 271 22.55 7.48 11.27
C ARG A 271 21.46 8.35 10.64
N GLY A 272 21.13 9.46 11.29
CA GLY A 272 20.11 10.39 10.82
C GLY A 272 18.70 9.81 10.87
N THR A 273 17.87 10.14 9.87
CA THR A 273 16.45 9.79 9.83
C THR A 273 16.07 9.12 8.52
N VAL A 274 15.08 8.24 8.59
CA VAL A 274 14.33 7.76 7.42
C VAL A 274 12.93 8.33 7.47
N SER A 275 12.60 9.15 6.48
CA SER A 275 11.26 9.67 6.30
C SER A 275 10.44 8.73 5.44
N TYR A 276 9.16 8.56 5.76
CA TYR A 276 8.19 7.79 4.99
C TYR A 276 6.94 8.63 4.78
N ALA A 277 6.55 8.81 3.51
CA ALA A 277 5.38 9.56 3.12
C ALA A 277 4.29 8.64 2.59
N GLN A 278 3.03 8.97 2.88
CA GLN A 278 1.87 8.50 2.14
C GLN A 278 1.28 9.67 1.36
N GLY A 279 1.68 9.78 0.09
CA GLY A 279 1.24 10.87 -0.77
C GLY A 279 -0.25 10.87 -1.11
N TYR A 280 -0.70 11.93 -1.79
CA TYR A 280 -2.09 12.15 -2.19
C TYR A 280 -2.68 11.00 -3.02
N ALA A 281 -1.89 10.26 -3.80
CA ALA A 281 -2.42 9.12 -4.55
C ALA A 281 -2.90 8.01 -3.62
N TYR A 282 -2.18 7.75 -2.52
CA TYR A 282 -2.59 6.77 -1.51
C TYR A 282 -3.88 7.23 -0.80
N LEU A 283 -3.93 8.50 -0.38
CA LEU A 283 -5.11 9.06 0.29
C LEU A 283 -6.35 9.08 -0.61
N MET A 284 -6.17 9.45 -1.89
CA MET A 284 -7.22 9.42 -2.91
C MET A 284 -7.70 8.00 -3.19
N ASN A 285 -6.77 7.04 -3.29
CA ASN A 285 -7.11 5.64 -3.48
C ASN A 285 -7.93 5.11 -2.31
N ASN A 286 -7.52 5.38 -1.07
CA ASN A 286 -8.29 4.97 0.11
C ASN A 286 -9.69 5.58 0.15
N LEU A 287 -9.83 6.86 -0.23
CA LEU A 287 -11.14 7.49 -0.36
C LEU A 287 -11.99 6.82 -1.45
N ALA A 288 -11.41 6.55 -2.63
CA ALA A 288 -12.10 5.88 -3.71
C ALA A 288 -12.55 4.47 -3.31
N THR A 289 -11.67 3.68 -2.69
CA THR A 289 -11.98 2.35 -2.16
C THR A 289 -13.12 2.40 -1.16
N SER A 290 -13.09 3.34 -0.20
CA SER A 290 -14.15 3.47 0.81
C SER A 290 -15.51 3.88 0.22
N VAL A 291 -15.52 4.76 -0.79
CA VAL A 291 -16.75 5.23 -1.43
C VAL A 291 -17.35 4.20 -2.38
N LEU A 292 -16.49 3.44 -3.08
CA LEU A 292 -16.86 2.46 -4.09
C LEU A 292 -17.00 1.02 -3.58
N ALA A 293 -16.69 0.77 -2.30
CA ALA A 293 -16.91 -0.51 -1.66
C ALA A 293 -18.38 -0.97 -1.81
N SER A 294 -18.61 -2.29 -1.78
CA SER A 294 -19.95 -2.89 -1.89
C SER A 294 -20.90 -2.45 -0.77
N ASP A 295 -20.36 -2.13 0.40
CA ASP A 295 -21.01 -1.56 1.58
C ASP A 295 -20.65 -0.07 1.78
N GLY A 296 -20.02 0.55 0.78
CA GLY A 296 -19.57 1.93 0.80
C GLY A 296 -20.73 2.94 0.71
N THR A 297 -20.40 4.23 0.87
CA THR A 297 -21.39 5.31 0.95
C THR A 297 -22.27 5.42 -0.29
N LEU A 298 -21.73 5.13 -1.48
CA LEU A 298 -22.51 5.19 -2.72
C LEU A 298 -23.50 4.02 -2.82
N SER A 299 -23.11 2.85 -2.29
CA SER A 299 -23.99 1.68 -2.23
C SER A 299 -25.16 1.94 -1.29
N ALA A 300 -24.88 2.43 -0.08
CA ALA A 300 -25.90 2.81 0.89
C ALA A 300 -26.93 3.82 0.33
N SER A 301 -26.46 4.85 -0.37
CA SER A 301 -27.34 5.84 -1.00
C SER A 301 -28.25 5.22 -2.07
N LYS A 302 -27.72 4.30 -2.90
CA LYS A 302 -28.54 3.57 -3.89
C LYS A 302 -29.62 2.73 -3.20
N ASP A 303 -29.27 2.05 -2.11
CA ASP A 303 -30.21 1.22 -1.36
C ASP A 303 -31.32 2.03 -0.69
N GLU A 304 -30.99 3.20 -0.14
CA GLU A 304 -31.95 4.15 0.42
C GLU A 304 -32.92 4.69 -0.64
N ILE A 305 -32.41 5.07 -1.82
CA ILE A 305 -33.22 5.54 -2.94
C ILE A 305 -34.15 4.42 -3.44
N ASN A 306 -33.62 3.21 -3.62
CA ASN A 306 -34.42 2.05 -4.03
C ASN A 306 -35.51 1.71 -3.01
N SER A 307 -35.20 1.82 -1.72
CA SER A 307 -36.18 1.63 -0.64
C SER A 307 -37.26 2.71 -0.67
N SER A 308 -36.90 3.96 -0.94
CA SER A 308 -37.85 5.06 -1.11
C SER A 308 -38.78 4.83 -2.31
N ILE A 309 -38.23 4.35 -3.44
CA ILE A 309 -39.01 3.98 -4.63
C ILE A 309 -40.02 2.88 -4.29
N LYS A 310 -39.59 1.82 -3.60
CA LYS A 310 -40.48 0.73 -3.15
C LYS A 310 -41.60 1.23 -2.25
N ASN A 311 -41.28 2.08 -1.28
CA ASN A 311 -42.26 2.69 -0.38
C ASN A 311 -43.26 3.59 -1.13
N LEU A 312 -42.80 4.39 -2.08
CA LEU A 312 -43.67 5.20 -2.93
C LEU A 312 -44.60 4.34 -3.80
N ALA A 313 -44.09 3.25 -4.37
CA ALA A 313 -44.89 2.30 -5.14
C ALA A 313 -46.00 1.68 -4.27
N ALA A 314 -45.67 1.27 -3.04
CA ALA A 314 -46.65 0.76 -2.09
C ALA A 314 -47.73 1.81 -1.75
N ARG A 315 -47.33 3.06 -1.47
CA ARG A 315 -48.28 4.16 -1.20
C ARG A 315 -49.21 4.44 -2.37
N ARG A 316 -48.68 4.43 -3.60
CA ARG A 316 -49.48 4.59 -4.83
C ARG A 316 -50.53 3.49 -4.94
N SER A 317 -50.14 2.23 -4.69
CA SER A 317 -51.07 1.10 -4.72
C SER A 317 -52.18 1.23 -3.68
N THR A 318 -51.85 1.60 -2.44
CA THR A 318 -52.84 1.83 -1.38
C THR A 318 -53.80 2.98 -1.74
N LEU A 319 -53.31 4.08 -2.31
CA LEU A 319 -54.15 5.19 -2.73
C LEU A 319 -55.10 4.78 -3.88
N GLN A 320 -54.60 4.00 -4.85
CA GLN A 320 -55.42 3.48 -5.94
C GLN A 320 -56.54 2.57 -5.41
N GLN A 321 -56.25 1.67 -4.48
CA GLN A 321 -57.27 0.82 -3.84
C GLN A 321 -58.31 1.65 -3.09
N ARG A 322 -57.87 2.71 -2.39
CA ARG A 322 -58.78 3.62 -1.67
C ARG A 322 -59.69 4.40 -2.63
N LEU A 323 -59.17 4.86 -3.77
CA LEU A 323 -59.96 5.54 -4.80
C LEU A 323 -61.05 4.64 -5.39
N ILE A 324 -60.72 3.37 -5.67
CA ILE A 324 -61.70 2.37 -6.14
C ILE A 324 -62.81 2.17 -5.10
N GLY A 325 -62.45 2.03 -3.82
CA GLY A 325 -63.43 1.89 -2.74
C GLY A 325 -64.33 3.13 -2.57
N ILE A 326 -63.76 4.32 -2.76
CA ILE A 326 -64.53 5.58 -2.75
C ILE A 326 -65.49 5.64 -3.95
N GLU A 327 -65.04 5.28 -5.16
CA GLU A 327 -65.90 5.22 -6.35
C GLU A 327 -67.05 4.25 -6.14
N ALA A 328 -66.77 3.02 -5.67
CA ALA A 328 -67.80 2.01 -5.38
C ALA A 328 -68.83 2.52 -4.37
N ARG A 329 -68.37 3.21 -3.31
CA ARG A 329 -69.25 3.83 -2.31
C ARG A 329 -70.12 4.92 -2.93
N TYR A 330 -69.55 5.82 -3.72
CA TYR A 330 -70.33 6.87 -4.38
C TYR A 330 -71.33 6.29 -5.37
N ARG A 331 -70.96 5.29 -6.18
CA ARG A 331 -71.90 4.59 -7.07
C ARG A 331 -73.08 4.01 -6.28
N ALA A 332 -72.83 3.32 -5.16
CA ALA A 332 -73.89 2.79 -4.31
C ALA A 332 -74.79 3.88 -3.72
N GLN A 333 -74.21 5.00 -3.27
CA GLN A 333 -74.96 6.15 -2.76
C GLN A 333 -75.85 6.79 -3.84
N PHE A 334 -75.34 6.94 -5.06
CA PHE A 334 -76.11 7.46 -6.19
C PHE A 334 -77.26 6.53 -6.58
N THR A 335 -77.03 5.22 -6.67
CA THR A 335 -78.10 4.24 -6.94
C THR A 335 -79.17 4.25 -5.85
N ALA A 336 -78.78 4.40 -4.58
CA ALA A 336 -79.73 4.53 -3.47
C ALA A 336 -80.54 5.83 -3.55
N LEU A 337 -79.89 6.95 -3.92
CA LEU A 337 -80.56 8.23 -4.19
C LEU A 337 -81.57 8.14 -5.33
N ASP A 338 -81.23 7.46 -6.43
CA ASP A 338 -82.14 7.23 -7.56
C ASP A 338 -83.36 6.39 -7.14
N GLY A 339 -83.15 5.35 -6.34
CA GLY A 339 -84.22 4.55 -5.76
C GLY A 339 -85.14 5.38 -4.84
N MET A 340 -84.56 6.23 -4.00
CA MET A 340 -85.31 7.14 -3.13
C MET A 340 -86.11 8.16 -3.96
N LEU A 341 -85.51 8.79 -4.96
CA LEU A 341 -86.18 9.70 -5.88
C LEU A 341 -87.33 9.03 -6.63
N SER A 342 -87.14 7.80 -7.11
CA SER A 342 -88.20 7.02 -7.75
C SER A 342 -89.37 6.78 -6.79
N SER A 343 -89.07 6.34 -5.55
CA SER A 343 -90.10 6.13 -4.53
C SER A 343 -90.84 7.43 -4.14
N MET A 344 -90.13 8.55 -4.08
CA MET A 344 -90.71 9.87 -3.84
C MET A 344 -91.61 10.30 -5.00
N ASN A 345 -91.22 10.03 -6.25
CA ASN A 345 -92.06 10.29 -7.42
C ASN A 345 -93.32 9.40 -7.44
N THR A 346 -93.21 8.11 -7.10
CA THR A 346 -94.38 7.23 -6.97
C THR A 346 -95.31 7.71 -5.86
N THR A 347 -94.76 8.13 -4.72
CA THR A 347 -95.52 8.69 -3.60
C THR A 347 -96.21 9.99 -4.01
N SER A 348 -95.50 10.89 -4.69
CA SER A 348 -96.07 12.14 -5.23
C SER A 348 -97.20 11.86 -6.21
N THR A 349 -97.03 10.89 -7.11
CA THR A 349 -98.06 10.48 -8.09
C THR A 349 -99.29 9.90 -7.39
N TYR A 350 -99.09 9.03 -6.40
CA TYR A 350 -100.16 8.46 -5.59
C TYR A 350 -100.92 9.54 -4.83
N LEU A 351 -100.22 10.46 -4.16
CA LEU A 351 -100.83 11.60 -3.46
C LEU A 351 -101.59 12.50 -4.45
N THR A 352 -101.03 12.78 -5.63
CA THR A 352 -101.70 13.55 -6.68
C THR A 352 -103.00 12.88 -7.15
N GLN A 353 -102.98 11.56 -7.35
CA GLN A 353 -104.18 10.79 -7.74
C GLN A 353 -105.24 10.77 -6.63
N GLN A 354 -104.84 10.61 -5.37
CA GLN A 354 -105.74 10.66 -4.22
C GLN A 354 -106.38 12.05 -4.07
N LEU A 355 -105.58 13.13 -4.20
CA LEU A 355 -106.09 14.50 -4.21
C LEU A 355 -107.05 14.76 -5.39
N ALA A 356 -106.79 14.23 -6.57
CA ALA A 356 -107.68 14.36 -7.73
C ALA A 356 -108.99 13.58 -7.58
N GLN A 357 -108.99 12.45 -6.85
CA GLN A 357 -110.21 11.73 -6.49
C GLN A 357 -111.03 12.47 -5.43
N LEU A 358 -110.37 13.12 -4.46
CA LEU A 358 -111.01 14.00 -3.49
C LEU A 358 -111.63 15.25 -4.12
N ALA A 359 -111.04 15.79 -5.20
CA ALA A 359 -111.59 16.94 -5.93
C ALA A 359 -112.79 16.59 -6.84
N LYS A 360 -113.14 15.30 -6.98
CA LYS A 360 -114.32 14.82 -7.72
C LYS A 360 -115.51 14.45 -6.81
N LEU A 361 -115.34 14.61 -5.50
CA LEU A 361 -116.39 14.58 -4.49
C LEU A 361 -116.87 16.02 -4.23
#